data_AF-A0A522ASH3-F1
#
_entry.id   AF-A0A522ASH3-F1
#
_cell.length_a   1.000
_cell.length_b   1.000
_cell.length_c   1.000
_cell.angle_alpha   90.00
_cell.angle_beta   90.00
_cell.angle_gamma   90.00
#
_symmetry.space_group_name_H-M   'P 1'
#
loop_
_entity.id
_entity.type
_entity.pdbx_description
1 polymer ?
#
loop_
_entity_poly.entity_id
_entity_poly.type
_entity_poly.pdbx_seq_one_letter_code
_entity_poly.pdbx_strand_id
1 'polypeptide(L)'
;MTRNPRIEDVLGPLASAIVREVGARGEATVTDIVAALRGSQSRDHAYTTIMTVMSRLAERGVLTRERRGRQFAYRTTAPERELIDELSGRAVDKLVDRFGSAALRHFAAHLSELDPETRARLESLADGSDD
;
A
#
# COMPACT_ATOMS: atom_id res chain seq x y z
N MET A 1 14.54 -16.74 -2.48
CA MET A 1 13.51 -16.32 -3.44
C MET A 1 12.85 -15.04 -2.92
N THR A 2 13.22 -13.89 -3.47
CA THR A 2 12.58 -12.62 -3.10
C THR A 2 11.21 -12.58 -3.77
N ARG A 3 10.14 -12.76 -2.98
CA ARG A 3 8.77 -12.66 -3.49
C ARG A 3 8.51 -11.20 -3.87
N ASN A 4 8.00 -10.98 -5.09
CA ASN A 4 7.58 -9.64 -5.48
C ASN A 4 6.37 -9.23 -4.61
N PRO A 5 6.45 -8.11 -3.87
CA PRO A 5 5.36 -7.67 -3.01
C PRO A 5 4.14 -7.30 -3.84
N ARG A 6 2.95 -7.55 -3.28
CA ARG A 6 1.67 -7.15 -3.87
C ARG A 6 1.03 -6.09 -3.01
N ILE A 7 0.14 -5.30 -3.60
CA ILE A 7 -0.57 -4.24 -2.87
C ILE A 7 -1.41 -4.80 -1.71
N GLU A 8 -1.90 -6.04 -1.80
CA GLU A 8 -2.58 -6.74 -0.69
C GLU A 8 -1.70 -6.93 0.54
N ASP A 9 -0.39 -7.09 0.36
CA ASP A 9 0.53 -7.35 1.45
C ASP A 9 0.70 -6.08 2.34
N VAL A 10 0.45 -4.88 1.78
CA VAL A 10 0.56 -3.59 2.49
C VAL A 10 -0.78 -2.90 2.81
N LEU A 11 -1.85 -3.20 2.08
CA LEU A 11 -3.18 -2.59 2.27
C LEU A 11 -4.25 -3.57 2.78
N GLY A 12 -4.02 -4.87 2.68
CA GLY A 12 -5.05 -5.88 2.90
C GLY A 12 -6.04 -5.97 1.73
N PRO A 13 -6.94 -6.97 1.75
CA PRO A 13 -7.71 -7.37 0.56
C PRO A 13 -8.67 -6.29 0.04
N LEU A 14 -9.49 -5.71 0.93
CA LEU A 14 -10.50 -4.73 0.52
C LEU A 14 -9.88 -3.44 0.00
N ALA A 15 -8.95 -2.86 0.75
CA ALA A 15 -8.31 -1.61 0.33
C ALA A 15 -7.54 -1.76 -0.98
N SER A 16 -6.91 -2.91 -1.20
CA SER A 16 -6.22 -3.23 -2.46
C SER A 16 -7.16 -3.37 -3.65
N ALA A 17 -8.32 -4.01 -3.45
CA ALA A 17 -9.35 -4.10 -4.48
C ALA A 17 -9.88 -2.70 -4.86
N ILE A 18 -10.11 -1.84 -3.86
CA ILE A 18 -10.52 -0.45 -4.07
C ILE A 18 -9.47 0.33 -4.87
N VAL A 19 -8.19 0.29 -4.46
CA VAL A 19 -7.13 1.05 -5.14
C VAL A 19 -6.98 0.62 -6.60
N ARG A 20 -7.00 -0.68 -6.88
CA ARG A 20 -6.94 -1.20 -8.25
C ARG A 20 -8.12 -0.73 -9.10
N GLU A 21 -9.33 -0.74 -8.53
CA GLU A 21 -10.51 -0.31 -9.26
C GLU A 21 -10.52 1.21 -9.52
N VAL A 22 -10.06 2.01 -8.55
CA VAL A 22 -9.86 3.46 -8.75
C VAL A 22 -8.81 3.70 -9.84
N GLY A 23 -7.68 2.98 -9.79
CA GLY A 23 -6.60 3.10 -10.76
C GLY A 23 -7.03 2.70 -12.17
N ALA A 24 -7.75 1.60 -12.32
CA ALA A 24 -8.25 1.12 -13.62
C ALA A 24 -9.23 2.12 -14.28
N ARG A 25 -10.00 2.86 -13.47
CA ARG A 25 -10.94 3.89 -13.96
C ARG A 25 -10.28 5.26 -14.14
N GLY A 26 -9.12 5.49 -13.54
CA GLY A 26 -8.46 6.81 -13.43
C GLY A 26 -9.14 7.76 -12.42
N GLU A 27 -10.46 7.71 -12.27
CA GLU A 27 -11.24 8.41 -11.25
C GLU A 27 -12.48 7.58 -10.87
N ALA A 28 -12.81 7.52 -9.57
CA ALA A 28 -14.01 6.79 -9.10
C ALA A 28 -14.64 7.42 -7.85
N THR A 29 -15.96 7.25 -7.72
CA THR A 29 -16.73 7.60 -6.52
C THR A 29 -16.95 6.37 -5.62
N VAL A 30 -17.43 6.57 -4.39
CA VAL A 30 -17.82 5.45 -3.51
C VAL A 30 -18.87 4.57 -4.18
N THR A 31 -19.83 5.16 -4.90
CA THR A 31 -20.87 4.41 -5.62
C THR A 31 -20.29 3.53 -6.72
N ASP A 32 -19.33 4.05 -7.49
CA ASP A 32 -18.64 3.29 -8.54
C ASP A 32 -17.94 2.05 -7.97
N ILE A 33 -17.23 2.23 -6.84
CA ILE A 33 -16.51 1.16 -6.17
C ILE A 33 -17.46 0.13 -5.55
N VAL A 34 -18.56 0.58 -4.92
CA VAL A 34 -19.59 -0.33 -4.42
C VAL A 34 -20.18 -1.15 -5.56
N ALA A 35 -20.47 -0.55 -6.71
CA ALA A 35 -21.00 -1.25 -7.87
C ALA A 35 -19.99 -2.26 -8.44
N ALA A 36 -18.72 -1.89 -8.54
CA ALA A 36 -17.66 -2.75 -9.06
C ALA A 36 -17.38 -3.96 -8.17
N LEU A 37 -17.45 -3.78 -6.85
CA LEU A 37 -17.11 -4.83 -5.91
C LEU A 37 -18.26 -5.79 -5.61
N ARG A 38 -19.51 -5.43 -5.97
CA ARG A 38 -20.67 -6.34 -5.87
C ARG A 38 -20.40 -7.63 -6.65
N GLY A 39 -20.52 -8.77 -5.97
CA GLY A 39 -20.36 -10.10 -6.58
C GLY A 39 -18.92 -10.56 -6.87
N SER A 40 -17.90 -9.73 -6.64
CA SER A 40 -16.48 -10.05 -6.91
C SER A 40 -15.74 -10.71 -5.73
N GLN A 41 -16.36 -10.72 -4.55
CA GLN A 41 -15.84 -11.29 -3.31
C GLN A 41 -16.99 -12.03 -2.62
N SER A 42 -16.72 -13.11 -1.90
CA SER A 42 -17.74 -13.91 -1.19
C SER A 42 -18.54 -13.16 -0.11
N ARG A 43 -18.41 -11.82 -0.02
CA ARG A 43 -19.19 -10.92 0.84
C ARG A 43 -19.40 -9.58 0.14
N ASP A 44 -20.65 -9.15 0.04
CA ASP A 44 -20.97 -7.77 -0.31
C ASP A 44 -20.58 -6.84 0.85
N HIS A 45 -19.77 -5.83 0.56
CA HIS A 45 -19.40 -4.81 1.55
C HIS A 45 -20.46 -3.71 1.59
N ALA A 46 -20.86 -3.32 2.81
CA ALA A 46 -21.77 -2.18 3.00
C ALA A 46 -21.16 -0.89 2.43
N TYR A 47 -22.02 0.00 1.90
CA TYR A 47 -21.60 1.29 1.32
C TYR A 47 -20.72 2.10 2.27
N THR A 48 -21.10 2.19 3.56
CA THR A 48 -20.37 2.94 4.57
C THR A 48 -18.99 2.33 4.88
N THR A 49 -18.83 1.02 4.71
CA THR A 49 -17.53 0.35 4.82
C THR A 49 -16.60 0.80 3.70
N ILE A 50 -17.07 0.78 2.45
CA ILE A 50 -16.29 1.27 1.30
C ILE A 50 -15.95 2.75 1.49
N MET A 51 -16.94 3.57 1.86
CA MET A 51 -16.76 5.00 2.13
C MET A 51 -15.67 5.24 3.18
N THR A 52 -15.70 4.49 4.29
CA THR A 52 -14.72 4.62 5.38
C THR A 52 -13.33 4.21 4.92
N VAL A 53 -13.20 3.10 4.18
CA VAL A 53 -11.91 2.64 3.66
C VAL A 53 -11.34 3.65 2.66
N MET A 54 -12.15 4.18 1.74
CA MET A 54 -11.71 5.21 0.80
C MET A 54 -11.27 6.50 1.51
N SER A 55 -11.98 6.94 2.56
CA SER A 55 -11.53 8.09 3.36
C SER A 55 -10.18 7.84 4.02
N ARG A 56 -9.99 6.66 4.64
CA ARG A 56 -8.72 6.29 5.27
C ARG A 56 -7.58 6.18 4.26
N LEU A 57 -7.85 5.68 3.06
CA LEU A 57 -6.86 5.65 1.99
C LEU A 57 -6.46 7.05 1.54
N ALA A 58 -7.42 7.99 1.52
CA ALA A 58 -7.13 9.39 1.23
C ALA A 58 -6.30 10.06 2.35
N GLU A 59 -6.67 9.82 3.61
CA GLU A 59 -5.92 10.30 4.78
C GLU A 59 -4.48 9.76 4.82
N ARG A 60 -4.27 8.54 4.34
CA ARG A 60 -2.95 7.91 4.21
C ARG A 60 -2.17 8.34 2.97
N GLY A 61 -2.73 9.19 2.11
CA GLY A 61 -2.09 9.62 0.86
C GLY A 61 -1.95 8.53 -0.20
N VAL A 62 -2.78 7.49 -0.15
CA VAL A 62 -2.86 6.44 -1.19
C VAL A 62 -3.85 6.85 -2.29
N LEU A 63 -4.89 7.59 -1.90
CA LEU A 63 -5.84 8.21 -2.82
C LEU A 63 -5.80 9.72 -2.62
N THR A 64 -6.08 10.47 -3.68
CA THR A 64 -6.56 11.84 -3.56
C THR A 64 -8.08 11.84 -3.53
N ARG A 65 -8.69 12.89 -2.96
CA ARG A 65 -10.14 13.10 -3.03
C ARG A 65 -10.47 14.54 -3.39
N GLU A 66 -11.42 14.72 -4.30
CA GLU A 66 -11.92 16.01 -4.75
C GLU A 66 -13.44 16.06 -4.49
N ARG A 67 -13.92 17.14 -3.86
CA ARG A 67 -15.35 17.30 -3.60
C ARG A 67 -16.07 17.74 -4.88
N ARG A 68 -17.00 16.91 -5.37
CA ARG A 68 -17.86 17.22 -6.52
C ARG A 68 -19.32 17.23 -6.09
N GLY A 69 -19.85 18.43 -5.85
CA GLY A 69 -21.19 18.61 -5.29
C GLY A 69 -21.32 17.99 -3.91
N ARG A 70 -22.16 16.94 -3.81
CA ARG A 70 -22.44 16.19 -2.56
C ARG A 70 -21.61 14.90 -2.41
N GLN A 71 -20.77 14.58 -3.40
CA GLN A 71 -19.94 13.37 -3.40
C GLN A 71 -18.45 13.72 -3.50
N PHE A 72 -17.61 12.72 -3.23
CA PHE A 72 -16.17 12.80 -3.48
C PHE A 72 -15.81 11.91 -4.67
N ALA A 73 -14.97 12.43 -5.54
CA ALA A 73 -14.27 11.67 -6.57
C ALA A 73 -12.85 11.39 -6.08
N TYR A 74 -12.35 10.18 -6.32
CA TYR A 74 -11.05 9.71 -5.86
C TYR A 74 -10.17 9.32 -7.03
N ARG A 75 -8.86 9.55 -6.92
CA ARG A 75 -7.82 9.07 -7.84
C ARG A 75 -6.69 8.44 -7.04
N THR A 76 -5.96 7.49 -7.63
CA THR A 76 -4.70 7.01 -7.03
C THR A 76 -3.66 8.12 -7.05
N THR A 77 -2.84 8.21 -6.01
CA THR A 77 -1.76 9.22 -5.93
C THR A 77 -0.56 8.87 -6.80
N ALA A 78 -0.32 7.56 -6.98
CA ALA A 78 0.77 7.01 -7.78
C ALA A 78 0.35 5.67 -8.41
N PRO A 79 1.12 5.13 -9.38
CA PRO A 79 0.99 3.76 -9.87
C PRO A 79 1.13 2.71 -8.76
N GLU A 80 0.57 1.52 -8.95
CA GLU A 80 0.55 0.45 -7.94
C GLU A 80 1.96 0.07 -7.43
N ARG A 81 2.95 0.03 -8.31
CA ARG A 81 4.35 -0.29 -7.93
C ARG A 81 4.94 0.73 -6.97
N GLU A 82 4.76 2.02 -7.25
CA GLU A 82 5.24 3.11 -6.40
C GLU A 82 4.49 3.13 -5.07
N LEU A 83 3.18 2.88 -5.07
CA LEU A 83 2.40 2.75 -3.83
C LEU A 83 2.90 1.59 -2.95
N ILE A 84 3.25 0.45 -3.55
CA ILE A 84 3.81 -0.69 -2.81
C ILE A 84 5.13 -0.29 -2.16
N ASP A 85 6.01 0.37 -2.90
CA ASP A 85 7.32 0.81 -2.40
C ASP A 85 7.16 1.82 -1.24
N GLU A 86 6.41 2.90 -1.46
CA GLU A 86 6.15 3.93 -0.44
C GLU A 86 5.52 3.34 0.83
N LEU A 87 4.52 2.46 0.68
CA LEU A 87 3.84 1.86 1.81
C LEU A 87 4.72 0.85 2.55
N SER A 88 5.62 0.17 1.85
CA SER A 88 6.61 -0.73 2.44
C SER A 88 7.62 0.06 3.28
N GLY A 89 8.15 1.17 2.74
CA GLY A 89 9.01 2.08 3.49
C GLY A 89 8.35 2.60 4.76
N ARG A 90 7.12 3.13 4.66
CA ARG A 90 6.35 3.59 5.84
C ARG A 90 6.06 2.47 6.85
N ALA A 91 6.00 1.21 6.42
CA ALA A 91 5.84 0.09 7.33
C ALA A 91 7.13 -0.17 8.12
N VAL A 92 8.29 -0.08 7.47
CA VAL A 92 9.61 -0.14 8.12
C VAL A 92 9.75 0.99 9.14
N ASP A 93 9.45 2.24 8.75
CA ASP A 93 9.53 3.40 9.65
C ASP A 93 8.70 3.18 10.92
N LYS A 94 7.44 2.73 10.77
CA LYS A 94 6.56 2.45 11.91
C LYS A 94 7.08 1.34 12.82
N LEU A 95 7.76 0.34 12.28
CA LEU A 95 8.37 -0.72 13.10
C LEU A 95 9.55 -0.16 13.89
N VAL A 96 10.40 0.64 13.25
CA VAL A 96 11.53 1.30 13.91
C VAL A 96 11.05 2.29 14.97
N ASP A 97 10.08 3.15 14.67
CA ASP A 97 9.51 4.11 15.62
C ASP A 97 8.90 3.41 16.85
N ARG A 98 8.25 2.25 16.65
CA ARG A 98 7.58 1.52 17.72
C ARG A 98 8.54 0.73 18.62
N PHE A 99 9.55 0.11 18.03
CA PHE A 99 10.39 -0.88 18.74
C PHE A 99 11.86 -0.47 18.86
N GLY A 100 12.27 0.64 18.23
CA GLY A 100 13.60 1.21 18.28
C GLY A 100 14.70 0.19 17.95
N SER A 101 15.72 0.15 18.81
CA SER A 101 16.89 -0.72 18.65
C SER A 101 16.55 -2.21 18.62
N ALA A 102 15.41 -2.64 19.16
CA ALA A 102 14.99 -4.03 19.08
C ALA A 102 14.65 -4.43 17.64
N ALA A 103 13.92 -3.58 16.89
CA ALA A 103 13.65 -3.82 15.48
C ALA A 103 14.93 -3.85 14.66
N LEU A 104 15.83 -2.88 14.87
CA LEU A 104 17.12 -2.82 14.17
C LEU A 104 18.00 -4.05 14.44
N ARG A 105 18.05 -4.52 15.70
CA ARG A 105 18.77 -5.75 16.05
C ARG A 105 18.22 -6.98 15.33
N HIS A 106 16.89 -7.14 15.28
CA HIS A 106 16.27 -8.26 14.57
C HIS A 106 16.48 -8.17 13.06
N PHE A 107 16.47 -6.96 12.49
CA PHE A 107 16.79 -6.74 11.09
C PHE A 107 18.25 -7.11 10.78
N ALA A 108 19.20 -6.65 11.60
CA ALA A 108 20.61 -7.01 11.46
C ALA A 108 20.86 -8.52 11.58
N ALA A 109 20.13 -9.21 12.47
CA ALA A 109 20.19 -10.67 12.57
C ALA A 109 19.73 -11.35 11.26
N HIS A 110 18.60 -10.92 10.67
CA HIS A 110 18.16 -11.43 9.37
C HIS A 110 19.17 -11.13 8.25
N LEU A 111 19.75 -9.92 8.20
CA LEU A 111 20.81 -9.62 7.22
C LEU A 111 22.01 -10.56 7.35
N SER A 112 22.36 -10.94 8.59
CA SER A 112 23.48 -11.85 8.86
C SER A 112 23.22 -13.29 8.38
N GLU A 113 21.97 -13.66 8.13
CA GLU A 113 21.55 -14.97 7.63
C GLU A 113 21.43 -15.00 6.09
N LEU A 114 21.43 -13.84 5.43
CA LEU A 114 21.43 -13.77 3.96
C LEU A 114 22.75 -14.28 3.38
N ASP A 115 22.66 -14.85 2.18
CA ASP A 115 23.83 -15.21 1.40
C ASP A 115 24.68 -13.96 1.09
N PRO A 116 26.01 -14.11 0.92
CA PRO A 116 26.91 -12.97 0.75
C PRO A 116 26.57 -12.07 -0.45
N GLU A 117 26.04 -12.64 -1.53
CA GLU A 117 25.67 -11.90 -2.74
C GLU A 117 24.45 -11.01 -2.49
N THR A 118 23.40 -11.56 -1.89
CA THR A 118 22.20 -10.80 -1.51
C THR A 118 22.53 -9.71 -0.49
N ARG A 119 23.42 -9.98 0.48
CA ARG A 119 23.86 -8.98 1.46
C ARG A 119 24.60 -7.82 0.81
N ALA A 120 25.61 -8.12 -0.03
CA ALA A 120 26.37 -7.08 -0.72
C ALA A 120 25.48 -6.20 -1.61
N ARG A 121 24.48 -6.81 -2.26
CA ARG A 121 23.48 -6.07 -3.06
C ARG A 121 22.60 -5.15 -2.21
N LEU A 122 22.23 -5.55 -1.00
CA LEU A 122 21.46 -4.69 -0.10
C LEU A 122 22.30 -3.53 0.44
N GLU A 123 23.57 -3.77 0.73
CA GLU A 123 24.52 -2.73 1.15
C GLU A 123 24.70 -1.67 0.05
N SER A 124 24.85 -2.09 -1.22
CA SER A 124 24.95 -1.15 -2.33
C SER A 124 23.68 -0.32 -2.56
N LEU A 125 22.50 -0.90 -2.31
CA LEU A 125 21.21 -0.19 -2.38
C LEU A 125 21.05 0.84 -1.25
N ALA A 126 21.58 0.55 -0.06
CA ALA A 126 21.54 1.45 1.08
C ALA A 126 22.52 2.65 0.93
N ASP A 127 23.64 2.44 0.24
CA ASP A 127 24.65 3.47 -0.04
C ASP A 127 24.24 4.46 -1.15
N GLY A 128 23.03 4.34 -1.71
CA GLY A 128 22.48 5.30 -2.67
C GLY A 128 23.18 5.30 -4.03
N SER A 129 23.78 4.17 -4.44
CA SER A 129 24.51 4.02 -5.71
C SER A 129 23.67 3.36 -6.79
N ASP A 130 22.46 3.86 -7.04
CA ASP A 130 21.74 3.62 -8.29
C ASP A 130 21.36 5.00 -8.88
N ASP A 131 21.88 5.25 -10.08
CA ASP A 131 21.70 6.42 -10.97
C ASP A 131 20.23 6.65 -11.37
#